data_AF-A0A9D1N669-F1
#
_entry.id   AF-A0A9D1N669-F1
#
_cell.length_a   1.000
_cell.length_b   1.000
_cell.length_c   1.000
_cell.angle_alpha   90.00
_cell.angle_beta   90.00
_cell.angle_gamma   90.00
#
_symmetry.space_group_name_H-M   'P 1'
#
loop_
_entity.id
_entity.type
_entity.pdbx_description
1 polymer ?
#
loop_
_entity_poly.entity_id
_entity_poly.type
_entity_poly.pdbx_seq_one_letter_code
_entity_poly.pdbx_strand_id
1 'polypeptide(L)'
;MIAPERWYEYQEKYQKYGLDMKPQPEPERRSRRKRRTKKVALPLGNGKKAAFSLVLVAGIAMIMLIIITAYSATLRYDINSMIRENSALMGEIENLQVKVYSANNVDRIESKATSELKMIYPGDGDKVYISGSDIPEDGFADIIKEKAYK
;
A
#
# COMPACT_ATOMS: atom_id res chain seq x y z
N MET A 1 -12.22 -61.49 -43.39
CA MET A 1 -11.99 -62.88 -42.92
C MET A 1 -11.31 -62.79 -41.56
N ILE A 2 -11.82 -63.46 -40.54
CA ILE A 2 -11.28 -63.39 -39.16
C ILE A 2 -10.05 -64.32 -39.05
N ALA A 3 -9.02 -63.89 -38.31
CA ALA A 3 -7.78 -64.64 -38.14
C ALA A 3 -7.99 -65.96 -37.35
N PRO A 4 -7.26 -67.06 -37.67
CA PRO A 4 -7.52 -68.40 -37.12
C PRO A 4 -7.43 -68.47 -35.59
N GLU A 5 -6.54 -67.69 -35.00
CA GLU A 5 -6.29 -67.67 -33.55
C GLU A 5 -7.49 -67.18 -32.73
N ARG A 6 -8.32 -66.30 -33.32
CA ARG A 6 -9.50 -65.74 -32.66
C ARG A 6 -10.78 -66.54 -32.89
N TRP A 7 -10.70 -67.61 -33.68
CA TRP A 7 -11.87 -68.44 -34.00
C TRP A 7 -12.39 -69.20 -32.78
N TYR A 8 -11.48 -69.66 -31.92
CA TYR A 8 -11.82 -70.38 -30.69
C TYR A 8 -12.54 -69.48 -29.67
N GLU A 9 -12.08 -68.24 -29.48
CA GLU A 9 -12.75 -67.26 -28.61
C GLU A 9 -14.14 -66.87 -29.12
N TYR A 10 -14.32 -66.90 -30.44
CA TYR A 10 -15.61 -66.62 -31.06
C TYR A 10 -16.60 -67.77 -30.82
N GLN A 11 -16.17 -69.04 -30.87
CA GLN A 11 -17.05 -70.17 -30.57
C GLN A 11 -17.49 -70.24 -29.10
N GLU A 12 -16.59 -69.98 -28.15
CA GLU A 12 -16.94 -69.99 -26.71
C GLU A 12 -17.98 -68.93 -26.35
N LYS A 13 -17.88 -67.73 -26.94
CA LYS A 13 -18.86 -66.65 -26.70
C LYS A 13 -20.26 -67.01 -27.16
N TYR A 14 -20.41 -67.84 -28.20
CA TYR A 14 -21.71 -68.22 -28.76
C TYR A 14 -22.31 -69.45 -28.05
N GLN A 15 -21.48 -70.33 -27.47
CA GLN A 15 -21.97 -71.44 -26.65
C GLN A 15 -22.60 -70.97 -25.33
N LYS A 16 -22.18 -69.81 -24.81
CA LYS A 16 -22.70 -69.26 -23.54
C LYS A 16 -24.12 -68.70 -23.62
N TYR A 17 -24.66 -68.48 -24.83
CA TYR A 17 -26.01 -67.96 -25.04
C TYR A 17 -26.87 -69.00 -25.78
N GLY A 18 -27.54 -69.88 -25.03
CA GLY A 18 -28.60 -70.73 -25.58
C GLY A 18 -29.81 -69.91 -26.02
N LEU A 19 -30.34 -70.23 -27.21
CA LEU A 19 -31.55 -69.79 -27.92
C LEU A 19 -32.03 -68.31 -27.92
N ASP A 20 -31.56 -67.43 -27.04
CA ASP A 20 -31.93 -66.01 -27.01
C ASP A 20 -30.69 -65.12 -27.26
N MET A 21 -30.27 -65.07 -28.53
CA MET A 21 -29.30 -64.09 -29.01
C MET A 21 -29.98 -62.75 -29.28
N LYS A 22 -30.09 -61.90 -28.25
CA LYS A 22 -30.33 -60.47 -28.50
C LYS A 22 -28.99 -59.74 -28.52
N PRO A 23 -28.65 -59.02 -29.61
CA PRO A 23 -27.41 -58.27 -29.67
C PRO A 23 -27.39 -57.20 -28.56
N GLN A 24 -26.25 -57.03 -27.89
CA GLN A 24 -26.10 -55.98 -26.88
C GLN A 24 -26.35 -54.61 -27.53
N PRO A 25 -27.19 -53.75 -26.93
CA PRO A 25 -27.39 -52.40 -27.45
C PRO A 25 -26.06 -51.64 -27.42
N GLU A 26 -25.73 -51.04 -28.55
CA GLU A 26 -24.51 -50.25 -28.75
C GLU A 26 -24.45 -49.12 -27.69
N PRO A 27 -23.31 -48.90 -27.01
CA PRO A 27 -23.27 -47.91 -25.94
C PRO A 27 -23.56 -46.53 -26.51
N GLU A 28 -24.67 -45.92 -26.08
CA GLU A 28 -25.06 -44.56 -26.44
C GLU A 28 -23.87 -43.62 -26.24
N ARG A 29 -23.45 -42.98 -27.33
CA ARG A 29 -22.45 -41.89 -27.30
C ARG A 29 -22.88 -40.90 -26.24
N ARG A 30 -22.06 -40.75 -25.19
CA ARG A 30 -22.24 -39.85 -24.05
C ARG A 30 -22.83 -38.51 -24.49
N SER A 31 -24.15 -38.40 -24.38
CA SER A 31 -24.88 -37.15 -24.56
C SER A 31 -24.37 -36.15 -23.53
N ARG A 32 -24.01 -34.95 -24.00
CA ARG A 32 -23.50 -33.82 -23.23
C ARG A 32 -24.19 -33.77 -21.86
N ARG A 33 -23.38 -33.98 -20.81
CA ARG A 33 -23.73 -33.85 -19.39
C ARG A 33 -24.64 -32.65 -19.19
N LYS A 34 -25.97 -32.85 -19.13
CA LYS A 34 -26.92 -31.81 -18.77
C LYS A 34 -26.50 -31.30 -17.40
N ARG A 35 -25.96 -30.08 -17.34
CA ARG A 35 -25.66 -29.38 -16.09
C ARG A 35 -26.97 -29.34 -15.30
N ARG A 36 -27.08 -30.19 -14.27
CA ARG A 36 -28.15 -30.08 -13.28
C ARG A 36 -27.97 -28.74 -12.61
N THR A 37 -28.73 -27.74 -13.04
CA THR A 37 -28.94 -26.53 -12.25
C THR A 37 -29.68 -26.97 -11.00
N LYS A 38 -28.96 -27.19 -9.90
CA LYS A 38 -29.56 -27.28 -8.57
C LYS A 38 -30.28 -25.96 -8.35
N LYS A 39 -31.60 -25.93 -8.56
CA LYS A 39 -32.41 -24.82 -8.07
C LYS A 39 -32.28 -24.86 -6.55
N VAL A 40 -31.61 -23.86 -5.97
CA VAL A 40 -31.55 -23.69 -4.52
C VAL A 40 -32.98 -23.41 -4.10
N ALA A 41 -33.65 -24.42 -3.56
CA ALA A 41 -34.97 -24.26 -2.98
C ALA A 41 -34.77 -23.46 -1.69
N LEU A 42 -35.08 -22.16 -1.74
CA LEU A 42 -35.28 -21.36 -0.55
C LEU A 42 -36.40 -22.04 0.26
N PRO A 43 -36.19 -22.36 1.56
CA PRO A 43 -37.20 -23.03 2.38
C PRO A 43 -38.32 -22.06 2.70
N LEU A 44 -39.21 -21.86 1.73
CA LEU A 44 -40.27 -20.87 1.76
C LEU A 44 -41.56 -21.47 2.36
N GLY A 45 -41.43 -22.24 3.46
CA GLY A 45 -42.55 -22.88 4.15
C GLY A 45 -43.43 -21.89 4.94
N ASN A 46 -42.85 -20.77 5.37
CA ASN A 46 -43.53 -19.61 6.00
C ASN A 46 -43.13 -18.29 5.31
N GLY A 47 -43.01 -18.34 3.98
CA GLY A 47 -42.23 -17.42 3.16
C GLY A 47 -42.51 -15.94 3.24
N LYS A 48 -43.77 -15.56 3.43
CA LYS A 48 -44.17 -14.15 3.32
C LYS A 48 -43.56 -13.31 4.44
N LYS A 49 -43.51 -13.85 5.67
CA LYS A 49 -42.92 -13.16 6.84
C LYS A 49 -41.40 -13.11 6.78
N ALA A 50 -40.76 -14.20 6.36
CA ALA A 50 -39.30 -14.27 6.20
C ALA A 50 -38.79 -13.42 5.03
N ALA A 51 -39.53 -13.39 3.91
CA ALA A 51 -39.22 -12.50 2.79
C ALA A 51 -39.40 -11.03 3.19
N PHE A 52 -40.46 -10.70 3.93
CA PHE A 52 -40.69 -9.36 4.45
C PHE A 52 -39.59 -8.91 5.43
N SER A 53 -39.17 -9.78 6.36
CA SER A 53 -38.06 -9.46 7.27
C SER A 53 -36.74 -9.29 6.55
N LEU A 54 -36.47 -10.08 5.50
CA LEU A 54 -35.26 -9.94 4.68
C LEU A 54 -35.24 -8.59 3.96
N VAL A 55 -36.37 -8.17 3.37
CA VAL A 55 -36.50 -6.86 2.70
C VAL A 55 -36.31 -5.73 3.70
N LEU A 56 -36.85 -5.86 4.92
CA LEU A 56 -36.65 -4.87 5.99
C LEU A 56 -35.16 -4.73 6.36
N VAL A 57 -34.47 -5.85 6.60
CA VAL A 57 -33.04 -5.85 6.95
C VAL A 57 -32.19 -5.32 5.79
N ALA A 58 -32.49 -5.71 4.56
CA ALA A 58 -31.81 -5.20 3.37
C ALA A 58 -32.02 -3.69 3.18
N GLY A 59 -33.22 -3.18 3.48
CA GLY A 59 -33.52 -1.75 3.46
C GLY A 59 -32.69 -0.97 4.48
N ILE A 60 -32.60 -1.46 5.72
CA ILE A 60 -31.77 -0.85 6.77
C ILE A 60 -30.29 -0.88 6.37
N ALA A 61 -29.80 -2.00 5.82
CA ALA A 61 -28.42 -2.11 5.36
C ALA A 61 -28.10 -1.11 4.24
N MET A 62 -29.01 -0.91 3.29
CA MET A 62 -28.85 0.08 2.22
C MET A 62 -28.82 1.52 2.75
N ILE A 63 -29.65 1.85 3.74
CA ILE A 63 -29.62 3.17 4.38
C ILE A 63 -28.28 3.39 5.09
N MET A 64 -27.78 2.39 5.81
CA MET A 64 -26.47 2.45 6.48
C MET A 64 -25.33 2.65 5.48
N LEU A 65 -25.36 1.99 4.32
CA LEU A 65 -24.37 2.17 3.27
C LEU A 65 -24.34 3.61 2.72
N ILE A 66 -25.51 4.23 2.54
CA ILE A 66 -25.60 5.63 2.09
C ILE A 66 -24.95 6.56 3.12
N ILE A 67 -25.27 6.36 4.41
CA ILE A 67 -24.71 7.17 5.51
C ILE A 67 -23.17 7.02 5.54
N ILE A 68 -22.66 5.78 5.54
CA ILE A 68 -21.21 5.52 5.54
C ILE A 68 -20.54 6.16 4.32
N THR A 69 -21.17 6.10 3.15
CA THR A 69 -20.62 6.70 1.92
C THR A 69 -20.58 8.22 2.02
N ALA A 70 -21.63 8.85 2.58
CA ALA A 70 -21.67 10.30 2.80
C ALA A 70 -20.57 10.76 3.78
N TYR A 71 -20.42 10.07 4.92
CA TYR A 71 -19.34 10.35 5.88
C TYR A 71 -17.95 10.04 5.31
N SER A 72 -17.81 9.04 4.45
CA SER A 72 -16.54 8.75 3.78
C SER A 72 -16.15 9.89 2.83
N ALA A 73 -17.11 10.51 2.16
CA ALA A 73 -16.86 11.66 1.29
C ALA A 73 -16.38 12.89 2.09
N THR A 74 -17.03 13.21 3.22
CA THR A 74 -16.57 14.31 4.09
C THR A 74 -15.19 14.02 4.67
N LEU A 75 -14.96 12.79 5.15
CA LEU A 75 -13.66 12.40 5.70
C LEU A 75 -12.53 12.50 4.66
N ARG A 76 -12.80 12.13 3.40
CA ARG A 76 -11.83 12.31 2.30
C ARG A 76 -11.53 13.77 2.02
N TYR A 77 -12.54 14.64 2.11
CA TYR A 77 -12.34 16.08 1.96
C TYR A 77 -11.44 16.62 3.08
N ASP A 78 -11.74 16.27 4.33
CA ASP A 78 -10.97 16.72 5.49
C ASP A 78 -9.52 16.24 5.41
N ILE A 79 -9.30 14.97 5.04
CA ILE A 79 -7.96 14.42 4.81
C ILE A 79 -7.21 15.22 3.74
N ASN A 80 -7.84 15.49 2.60
CA ASN A 80 -7.19 16.23 1.52
C ASN A 80 -6.93 17.70 1.90
N SER A 81 -7.79 18.32 2.72
CA SER A 81 -7.54 19.65 3.27
C SER A 81 -6.33 19.64 4.19
N MET A 82 -6.28 18.69 5.14
CA MET A 82 -5.15 18.56 6.06
C MET A 82 -3.83 18.27 5.34
N ILE A 83 -3.85 17.45 4.28
CA ILE A 83 -2.66 17.21 3.45
C ILE A 83 -2.21 18.50 2.75
N ARG A 84 -3.15 19.29 2.23
CA ARG A 84 -2.85 20.57 1.57
C ARG A 84 -2.30 21.61 2.56
N GLU A 85 -2.86 21.68 3.75
CA GLU A 85 -2.37 22.57 4.81
C GLU A 85 -0.96 22.16 5.24
N ASN A 86 -0.71 20.86 5.45
CA ASN A 86 0.63 20.38 5.77
C ASN A 86 1.65 20.65 4.66
N SER A 87 1.28 20.49 3.38
CA SER A 87 2.19 20.78 2.29
C SER A 87 2.50 22.28 2.16
N ALA A 88 1.52 23.15 2.43
CA ALA A 88 1.74 24.58 2.51
C ALA A 88 2.70 24.95 3.66
N LEU A 89 2.48 24.40 4.87
CA LEU A 89 3.36 24.60 6.01
C LEU A 89 4.79 24.10 5.74
N MET A 90 4.94 22.95 5.10
CA MET A 90 6.25 22.45 4.66
C MET A 90 6.94 23.41 3.69
N GLY A 91 6.20 23.94 2.71
CA GLY A 91 6.75 24.93 1.78
C GLY A 91 7.17 26.23 2.47
N GLU A 92 6.44 26.67 3.49
CA GLU A 92 6.84 27.81 4.33
C GLU A 92 8.12 27.52 5.11
N ILE A 93 8.23 26.33 5.72
CA ILE A 93 9.45 25.89 6.43
C ILE A 93 10.64 25.88 5.48
N GLU A 94 10.50 25.30 4.28
CA GLU A 94 11.58 25.28 3.28
C GLU A 94 12.01 26.69 2.87
N ASN A 95 11.05 27.59 2.64
CA ASN A 95 11.36 28.99 2.32
C ASN A 95 12.07 29.70 3.48
N LEU A 96 11.60 29.51 4.71
CA LEU A 96 12.24 30.03 5.92
C LEU A 96 13.66 29.48 6.07
N GLN A 97 13.86 28.19 5.83
CA GLN A 97 15.16 27.54 5.86
C GLN A 97 16.10 28.14 4.81
N VAL A 98 15.64 28.35 3.57
CA VAL A 98 16.42 29.04 2.53
C VAL A 98 16.77 30.48 2.93
N LYS A 99 15.84 31.21 3.55
CA LYS A 99 16.10 32.55 4.09
C LYS A 99 17.16 32.52 5.20
N VAL A 100 17.09 31.55 6.10
CA VAL A 100 18.10 31.35 7.15
C VAL A 100 19.46 31.02 6.52
N TYR A 101 19.54 30.07 5.60
CA TYR A 101 20.80 29.73 4.94
C TYR A 101 21.37 30.88 4.13
N SER A 102 20.54 31.64 3.42
CA SER A 102 21.01 32.81 2.67
C SER A 102 21.43 33.96 3.58
N ALA A 103 20.76 34.16 4.72
CA ALA A 103 21.14 35.13 5.74
C ALA A 103 22.43 34.74 6.49
N ASN A 104 22.56 33.44 6.78
CA ASN A 104 23.67 32.85 7.52
C ASN A 104 24.77 32.32 6.59
N ASN A 105 24.69 32.60 5.29
CA ASN A 105 25.77 32.30 4.36
C ASN A 105 26.97 33.16 4.74
N VAL A 106 28.13 32.52 4.86
CA VAL A 106 29.41 33.13 5.19
C VAL A 106 29.65 34.36 4.31
N ASP A 107 29.37 34.29 3.00
CA ASP A 107 29.54 35.43 2.09
C ASP A 107 28.71 36.67 2.50
N ARG A 108 27.50 36.45 3.00
CA ARG A 108 26.59 37.54 3.40
C ARG A 108 26.97 38.09 4.77
N ILE A 109 27.43 37.24 5.67
CA ILE A 109 27.99 37.65 6.96
C ILE A 109 29.27 38.46 6.74
N GLU A 110 30.18 37.98 5.90
CA GLU A 110 31.42 38.66 5.53
C GLU A 110 31.14 39.99 4.85
N SER A 111 30.21 40.01 3.89
CA SER A 111 29.80 41.24 3.21
C SER A 111 29.24 42.25 4.21
N LYS A 112 28.38 41.84 5.15
CA LYS A 112 27.84 42.75 6.16
C LYS A 112 28.91 43.23 7.16
N ALA A 113 29.79 42.33 7.59
CA ALA A 113 30.89 42.63 8.49
C ALA A 113 31.87 43.64 7.87
N THR A 114 32.26 43.44 6.62
CA THR A 114 33.21 44.32 5.92
C THR A 114 32.58 45.61 5.41
N SER A 115 31.34 45.57 4.90
CA SER A 115 30.70 46.75 4.28
C SER A 115 29.97 47.65 5.27
N GLU A 116 29.18 47.09 6.20
CA GLU A 116 28.38 47.88 7.16
C GLU A 116 29.14 48.12 8.46
N LEU A 117 29.76 47.06 9.01
CA LEU A 117 30.45 47.12 10.30
C LEU A 117 31.93 47.53 10.18
N LYS A 118 32.44 47.70 8.95
CA LYS A 118 33.84 48.07 8.65
C LYS A 118 34.87 47.18 9.35
N MET A 119 34.53 45.91 9.56
CA MET A 119 35.45 44.91 10.07
C MET A 119 36.51 44.61 9.00
N ILE A 120 37.76 44.46 9.41
CA ILE A 120 38.88 44.15 8.53
C ILE A 120 39.30 42.70 8.79
N TYR A 121 39.59 41.97 7.72
CA TYR A 121 40.09 40.60 7.84
C TYR A 121 41.48 40.61 8.50
N PRO A 122 41.72 39.81 9.54
CA PRO A 122 43.00 39.82 10.26
C PRO A 122 44.16 39.41 9.34
N GLY A 123 45.23 40.18 9.38
CA GLY A 123 46.48 39.85 8.69
C GLY A 123 47.23 38.72 9.39
N ASP A 124 48.32 38.23 8.80
CA ASP A 124 49.10 37.15 9.41
C ASP A 124 49.76 37.56 10.73
N GLY A 125 49.98 38.86 10.96
CA GLY A 125 50.47 39.40 12.24
C GLY A 125 49.41 39.46 13.34
N ASP A 126 48.13 39.34 13.00
CA ASP A 126 47.01 39.41 13.96
C ASP A 126 46.52 38.00 14.36
N LYS A 127 47.17 36.95 13.86
CA LYS A 127 46.82 35.54 14.11
C LYS A 127 47.78 34.95 15.13
N VAL A 128 47.23 34.42 16.23
CA VAL A 128 47.98 33.62 17.20
C VAL A 128 47.70 32.15 16.90
N TYR A 129 48.73 31.43 16.46
CA TYR A 129 48.66 29.99 16.25
C TYR A 129 48.98 29.26 17.56
N ILE A 130 48.14 28.29 17.90
CA ILE A 130 48.20 27.58 19.18
C ILE A 130 48.57 26.13 18.85
N SER A 131 49.68 25.67 19.42
CA SER A 131 50.16 24.31 19.24
C SER A 131 49.70 23.40 20.38
N GLY A 132 49.82 22.09 20.24
CA GLY A 132 49.32 21.12 21.23
C GLY A 132 49.94 21.24 22.63
N SER A 133 51.07 21.93 22.76
CA SER A 133 51.72 22.26 24.04
C SER A 133 51.19 23.54 24.70
N ASP A 134 50.41 24.35 23.96
CA ASP A 134 49.87 25.64 24.42
C ASP A 134 48.44 25.51 24.99
N ILE A 135 47.91 24.28 25.04
CA ILE A 135 46.59 23.98 25.59
C ILE A 135 46.71 23.97 27.12
N PRO A 136 46.06 24.90 27.84
CA PRO A 136 46.12 24.96 29.30
C PRO A 136 45.35 23.80 29.92
N GLU A 137 45.83 23.24 31.03
CA GLU A 137 45.13 22.19 31.79
C GLU A 137 43.74 22.63 32.25
N ASP A 138 43.57 23.92 32.58
CA ASP A 138 42.31 24.50 33.08
C ASP A 138 41.29 24.88 31.98
N GLY A 139 41.54 24.52 30.72
CA GLY A 139 40.58 24.71 29.65
C GLY A 139 40.69 26.06 28.93
N PHE A 140 40.67 25.97 27.60
CA PHE A 140 40.98 27.07 26.69
C PHE A 140 39.98 28.25 26.75
N ALA A 141 38.73 27.98 27.15
CA ALA A 141 37.65 28.96 27.17
C ALA A 141 37.83 30.05 28.23
N ASP A 142 38.37 29.70 29.39
CA ASP A 142 38.51 30.64 30.51
C ASP A 142 39.64 31.64 30.27
N ILE A 143 40.73 31.21 29.62
CA ILE A 143 41.85 32.10 29.25
C ILE A 143 41.46 33.10 28.16
N ILE A 144 40.68 32.69 27.15
CA ILE A 144 40.19 33.61 26.12
C ILE A 144 39.31 34.69 26.76
N LYS A 145 38.43 34.28 27.68
CA LYS A 145 37.54 35.21 28.38
C LYS A 145 38.32 36.21 29.22
N GLU A 146 39.40 35.79 29.89
CA GLU A 146 40.22 36.72 30.67
C GLU A 146 40.94 37.75 29.77
N LYS A 147 41.53 37.33 28.66
CA LYS A 147 42.28 38.24 27.76
C LYS A 147 41.42 39.14 26.89
N ALA A 148 40.18 38.75 26.58
CA ALA A 148 39.29 39.54 25.72
C ALA A 148 38.55 40.67 26.46
N TYR A 149 38.42 40.57 27.80
CA TYR A 149 37.61 41.49 28.62
C TYR A 149 38.43 42.26 29.67
N LYS A 150 39.76 42.19 29.64
CA LYS A 150 40.69 43.08 30.35
C LYS A 150 41.47 43.92 29.36
#